data_AF-A0A968XLB4-F1
#
_entry.id   AF-A0A968XLB4-F1
#
_cell.length_a   1.000
_cell.length_b   1.000
_cell.length_c   1.000
_cell.angle_alpha   90.00
_cell.angle_beta   90.00
_cell.angle_gamma   90.00
#
_symmetry.space_group_name_H-M   'P 1'
#
loop_
_entity.id
_entity.type
_entity.pdbx_description
1 polymer ?
#
loop_
_entity_poly.entity_id
_entity_poly.type
_entity_poly.pdbx_seq_one_letter_code
_entity_poly.pdbx_strand_id
1 'polypeptide(L)'
;MVHASRREKSGMSEVHELDTDIIYVLEGTAVFVTGGKSVDSKMTAPNEFRGSMIDGGETRNLKKGDVVIVPKGTPHWFKQVDGAFLYYVVKVR
;
A
#
# COMPACT_ATOMS: atom_id res chain seq x y z
N MET A 1 5.14 6.00 -13.32
CA MET A 1 4.57 7.34 -12.99
C MET A 1 4.89 7.66 -11.54
N VAL A 2 4.93 8.94 -11.14
CA VAL A 2 5.17 9.34 -9.75
C VAL A 2 3.93 10.05 -9.22
N HIS A 3 3.42 9.62 -8.07
CA HIS A 3 2.27 10.23 -7.41
C HIS A 3 2.66 10.75 -6.03
N ALA A 4 2.36 12.02 -5.76
CA ALA A 4 2.31 12.55 -4.40
C ALA A 4 1.01 12.06 -3.76
N SER A 5 1.08 11.51 -2.55
CA SER A 5 -0.07 10.95 -1.85
C SER A 5 -0.13 11.43 -0.41
N ARG A 6 -1.37 11.60 0.07
CA ARG A 6 -1.70 11.91 1.47
C ARG A 6 -2.76 10.93 1.94
N ARG A 7 -2.55 10.33 3.12
CA ARG A 7 -3.55 9.54 3.83
C ARG A 7 -3.82 10.16 5.20
N GLU A 8 -5.06 10.04 5.65
CA GLU A 8 -5.52 10.51 6.98
C GLU A 8 -6.19 9.41 7.80
N LYS A 9 -6.42 8.25 7.17
CA LYS A 9 -7.06 7.07 7.75
C LYS A 9 -6.61 5.82 7.01
N SER A 10 -6.93 4.66 7.60
CA SER A 10 -6.70 3.35 6.98
C SER A 10 -7.31 3.25 5.58
N GLY A 11 -6.63 2.48 4.72
CA GLY A 11 -7.10 2.14 3.38
C GLY A 11 -7.82 0.80 3.32
N MET A 12 -8.11 0.37 2.09
CA MET A 12 -8.43 -1.02 1.74
C MET A 12 -7.13 -1.76 1.41
N SER A 13 -7.14 -3.09 1.38
CA SER A 13 -6.05 -3.83 0.74
C SER A 13 -6.09 -3.59 -0.76
N GLU A 14 -4.93 -3.45 -1.39
CA GLU A 14 -4.78 -3.17 -2.81
C GLU A 14 -3.88 -4.25 -3.45
N VAL A 15 -4.21 -4.66 -4.67
CA VAL A 15 -3.35 -5.52 -5.50
C VAL A 15 -3.29 -4.93 -6.91
N HIS A 16 -2.07 -4.60 -7.35
CA HIS A 16 -1.79 -4.14 -8.70
C HIS A 16 -1.10 -5.29 -9.45
N GLU A 17 -1.71 -5.87 -10.48
CA GLU A 17 -1.11 -7.04 -11.15
C GLU A 17 0.04 -6.68 -12.10
N LEU A 18 0.07 -5.42 -12.58
CA LEU A 18 1.04 -4.97 -13.58
C LEU A 18 2.13 -4.08 -13.01
N ASP A 19 1.83 -3.33 -11.96
CA ASP A 19 2.73 -2.29 -11.45
C ASP A 19 3.42 -2.75 -10.15
N THR A 20 4.73 -2.49 -10.07
CA THR A 20 5.49 -2.49 -8.81
C THR A 20 5.44 -1.10 -8.22
N ASP A 21 5.07 -1.01 -6.95
CA ASP A 21 5.01 0.24 -6.21
C ASP A 21 6.27 0.42 -5.36
N ILE A 22 6.95 1.54 -5.55
CA ILE A 22 8.06 1.97 -4.69
C ILE A 22 7.57 3.17 -3.89
N ILE A 23 7.37 2.97 -2.60
CA ILE A 23 6.85 3.98 -1.67
C ILE A 23 8.02 4.60 -0.91
N TYR A 24 8.12 5.93 -0.89
CA TYR A 24 9.04 6.69 -0.04
C TYR A 24 8.27 7.60 0.90
N VAL A 25 8.52 7.48 2.20
CA VAL A 25 7.78 8.21 3.24
C VAL A 25 8.41 9.57 3.50
N LEU A 26 7.61 10.63 3.35
CA LEU A 26 8.01 12.01 3.57
C LEU A 26 7.75 12.47 5.00
N GLU A 27 6.58 12.11 5.55
CA GLU A 27 6.11 12.55 6.86
C GLU A 27 5.04 11.61 7.42
N GLY A 28 4.93 11.58 8.75
CA GLY A 28 3.95 10.78 9.48
C GLY A 28 4.39 9.33 9.73
N THR A 29 3.47 8.55 10.29
CA THR A 29 3.65 7.12 10.55
C THR A 29 2.45 6.31 10.07
N ALA A 30 2.70 5.08 9.61
CA ALA A 30 1.63 4.17 9.21
C ALA A 30 2.00 2.71 9.52
N VAL A 31 0.99 1.90 9.84
CA VAL A 31 1.12 0.44 9.85
C VAL A 31 0.83 -0.06 8.43
N PHE A 32 1.82 -0.64 7.80
CA PHE A 32 1.75 -1.14 6.43
C PHE A 32 1.90 -2.66 6.42
N VAL A 33 1.02 -3.33 5.68
CA VAL A 33 1.03 -4.79 5.53
C VAL A 33 1.32 -5.13 4.09
N THR A 34 2.19 -6.12 3.84
CA THR A 34 2.52 -6.63 2.49
C THR A 34 2.48 -8.15 2.45
N GLY A 35 2.14 -8.72 1.28
CA GLY A 35 2.04 -10.16 1.07
C GLY A 35 0.73 -10.74 1.59
N GLY A 36 0.74 -12.04 1.90
CA GLY A 36 -0.46 -12.75 2.37
C GLY A 36 -1.57 -12.82 1.33
N LYS A 37 -2.82 -12.88 1.79
CA LYS A 37 -4.03 -12.98 0.97
C LYS A 37 -4.93 -11.75 1.18
N SER A 38 -5.28 -11.07 0.09
CA SER A 38 -6.33 -10.04 0.12
C SER A 38 -7.70 -10.70 0.27
N VAL A 39 -8.40 -10.41 1.37
CA VAL A 39 -9.73 -10.96 1.69
C VAL A 39 -10.81 -10.12 1.00
N ASP A 40 -11.91 -10.77 0.58
CA ASP A 40 -13.02 -10.16 -0.17
C ASP A 40 -12.59 -9.32 -1.38
N SER A 41 -11.49 -9.72 -2.01
CA SER A 41 -10.87 -8.96 -3.09
C SER A 41 -11.78 -8.90 -4.31
N LYS A 42 -12.03 -7.69 -4.82
CA LYS A 42 -12.83 -7.43 -6.01
C LYS A 42 -12.05 -6.56 -6.98
N MET A 43 -12.18 -6.85 -8.26
CA MET A 43 -11.63 -6.02 -9.31
C MET A 43 -12.41 -4.69 -9.35
N THR A 44 -11.69 -3.57 -9.26
CA THR A 44 -12.26 -2.21 -9.26
C THR A 44 -11.95 -1.45 -10.55
N ALA A 45 -10.89 -1.85 -11.23
CA ALA A 45 -10.53 -1.49 -12.60
C ALA A 45 -9.72 -2.65 -13.22
N PRO A 46 -9.46 -2.67 -14.55
CA PRO A 46 -8.69 -3.76 -15.15
C PRO A 46 -7.32 -3.95 -14.48
N ASN A 47 -7.07 -5.16 -13.97
CA ASN A 47 -5.83 -5.53 -13.25
C ASN A 47 -5.63 -4.85 -11.88
N GLU A 48 -6.69 -4.23 -11.34
CA GLU A 48 -6.67 -3.42 -10.12
C GLU A 48 -7.70 -3.93 -9.12
N PHE A 49 -7.24 -4.47 -8.00
CA PHE A 49 -8.10 -5.12 -7.02
C PHE A 49 -8.09 -4.40 -5.67
N ARG A 50 -9.24 -4.42 -5.00
CA ARG A 50 -9.37 -3.95 -3.62
C ARG A 50 -10.07 -4.98 -2.75
N GLY A 51 -9.60 -5.16 -1.52
CA GLY A 51 -10.17 -6.06 -0.52
C GLY A 51 -10.38 -5.40 0.84
N SER A 52 -11.05 -6.13 1.73
CA SER A 52 -11.39 -5.66 3.07
C SER A 52 -10.19 -5.64 4.02
N MET A 53 -9.25 -6.58 3.86
CA MET A 53 -8.05 -6.74 4.67
C MET A 53 -7.01 -7.64 4.00
N ILE A 54 -5.84 -7.78 4.63
CA ILE A 54 -4.84 -8.82 4.33
C ILE A 54 -4.77 -9.82 5.47
N ASP A 55 -4.86 -11.11 5.14
CA ASP A 55 -4.62 -12.24 6.04
C ASP A 55 -3.22 -12.85 5.79
N GLY A 56 -2.48 -13.16 6.86
CA GLY A 56 -1.13 -13.74 6.79
C GLY A 56 -0.03 -12.86 6.19
N GLY A 57 -0.22 -11.54 6.12
CA GLY A 57 0.77 -10.59 5.60
C GLY A 57 1.83 -10.17 6.63
N GLU A 58 2.97 -9.70 6.14
CA GLU A 58 4.02 -9.12 6.98
C GLU A 58 3.66 -7.68 7.36
N THR A 59 3.73 -7.35 8.65
CA THR A 59 3.41 -6.01 9.17
C THR A 59 4.66 -5.20 9.47
N ARG A 60 4.68 -3.94 9.03
CA ARG A 60 5.80 -3.00 9.22
C ARG A 60 5.26 -1.65 9.70
N ASN A 61 5.97 -1.01 10.61
CA ASN A 61 5.70 0.37 11.00
C ASN A 61 6.57 1.30 10.15
N LEU A 62 5.93 2.08 9.28
CA LEU A 62 6.60 3.04 8.42
C LEU A 62 6.72 4.40 9.09
N LYS A 63 7.83 5.08 8.85
CA LYS A 63 8.12 6.44 9.27
C LYS A 63 8.91 7.20 8.20
N LYS A 64 9.08 8.51 8.40
CA LYS A 64 9.88 9.37 7.52
C LYS A 64 11.23 8.74 7.15
N GLY A 65 11.53 8.73 5.85
CA GLY A 65 12.76 8.20 5.28
C GLY A 65 12.71 6.72 4.90
N ASP A 66 11.68 5.97 5.32
CA ASP A 66 11.53 4.58 4.92
C ASP A 66 11.20 4.45 3.42
N VAL A 67 11.76 3.41 2.81
CA VAL A 67 11.43 2.95 1.45
C VAL A 67 10.81 1.56 1.52
N VAL A 68 9.69 1.35 0.84
CA VAL A 68 9.07 0.03 0.67
C VAL A 68 8.91 -0.26 -0.81
N ILE A 69 9.31 -1.45 -1.23
CA ILE A 69 9.04 -1.96 -2.58
C ILE A 69 7.96 -3.03 -2.46
N VAL A 70 6.86 -2.85 -3.18
CA VAL A 70 5.77 -3.81 -3.29
C VAL A 70 5.78 -4.35 -4.72
N PRO A 71 6.31 -5.56 -4.95
CA PRO A 71 6.31 -6.17 -6.28
C PRO A 71 4.88 -6.36 -6.81
N LYS A 72 4.72 -6.28 -8.13
CA LYS A 72 3.43 -6.54 -8.79
C LYS A 72 2.80 -7.87 -8.33
N GLY A 73 1.48 -7.88 -8.20
CA GLY A 73 0.70 -9.01 -7.69
C GLY A 73 0.79 -9.21 -6.17
N THR A 74 1.60 -8.42 -5.45
CA THR A 74 1.70 -8.50 -3.99
C THR A 74 0.59 -7.67 -3.35
N PRO A 75 -0.27 -8.27 -2.50
CA PRO A 75 -1.21 -7.49 -1.72
C PRO A 75 -0.49 -6.53 -0.79
N HIS A 76 -0.98 -5.30 -0.69
CA HIS A 76 -0.48 -4.34 0.28
C HIS A 76 -1.61 -3.49 0.89
N TRP A 77 -1.39 -3.00 2.11
CA TRP A 77 -2.45 -2.34 2.87
C TRP A 77 -1.89 -1.36 3.89
N PHE A 78 -2.31 -0.09 3.78
CA PHE A 78 -2.19 0.88 4.87
C PHE A 78 -3.24 0.55 5.95
N LYS A 79 -2.92 -0.41 6.81
CA LYS A 79 -3.81 -0.95 7.85
C LYS A 79 -4.19 0.10 8.89
N GLN A 80 -3.25 0.96 9.25
CA GLN A 80 -3.49 2.07 10.18
C GLN A 80 -2.67 3.27 9.76
N VAL A 81 -3.28 4.45 9.86
CA VAL A 81 -2.65 5.74 9.62
C VAL A 81 -3.13 6.66 10.73
N ASP A 82 -2.19 7.17 11.53
CA ASP A 82 -2.50 8.07 12.63
C ASP A 82 -2.15 9.50 12.22
N GLY A 83 -3.18 10.28 11.88
CA GLY A 83 -3.00 11.65 11.39
C GLY A 83 -2.52 11.72 9.93
N ALA A 84 -1.81 12.79 9.57
CA ALA A 84 -1.36 12.99 8.20
C ALA A 84 -0.13 12.12 7.87
N PHE A 85 -0.26 11.26 6.85
CA PHE A 85 0.83 10.46 6.30
C PHE A 85 1.09 10.85 4.85
N LEU A 86 2.28 11.38 4.58
CA LEU A 86 2.70 11.91 3.28
C LEU A 86 3.78 11.02 2.68
N TYR A 87 3.59 10.64 1.42
CA TYR A 87 4.53 9.77 0.72
C TYR A 87 4.49 10.00 -0.79
N TYR A 88 5.57 9.61 -1.47
CA TYR A 88 5.55 9.39 -2.91
C TYR A 88 5.39 7.90 -3.20
N VAL A 89 4.64 7.57 -4.25
CA VAL A 89 4.69 6.25 -4.87
C VAL A 89 5.18 6.39 -6.31
N VAL A 90 6.22 5.64 -6.63
CA VAL A 90 6.71 5.45 -8.00
C VAL A 90 6.17 4.13 -8.49
N LYS A 91 5.33 4.18 -9.54
CA LYS A 91 4.82 2.99 -10.23
C LYS A 91 5.76 2.61 -11.37
N VAL A 92 6.31 1.41 -11.32
CA VAL A 92 7.19 0.79 -12.32
C VAL A 92 6.45 -0.38 -12.96
N ARG A 93 6.45 -0.43 -14.29
CA ARG A 93 5.72 -1.43 -15.08
C ARG A 93 6.67 -2.19 -15.99
#